data_AF-A0A4P6JLK3-F1
#
_entry.id   AF-A0A4P6JLK3-F1
#
_cell.length_a   1.000
_cell.length_b   1.000
_cell.length_c   1.000
_cell.angle_alpha   90.00
_cell.angle_beta   90.00
_cell.angle_gamma   90.00
#
_symmetry.space_group_name_H-M   'P 1'
#
loop_
_entity.id
_entity.type
_entity.pdbx_description
1 polymer ?
#
loop_
_entity_poly.entity_id
_entity_poly.type
_entity_poly.pdbx_seq_one_letter_code
_entity_poly.pdbx_strand_id
1 'polypeptide(L)'
;MLQMQKHKLYIGEYGPIIVGESGLTYGALIRFTRKLNDFSAEYVGELYGKVAGEEPVTGRHIQRMEINDSFFPKDPKRRWVLAQLLNVPVELMALVSLETLPPVEAHSSLAVAEPTSQLDREEYQATLQHYWLHGDTVPTIQLVRDTKARVEKLQDCAFYASSAQRPSYIRLLCSYQILLGDIANEQQCYAAAQKYLTSAARLAAEKGCNDLYSIALYRREAFLNDLGKWPEAFSDSERLKKVREHFSPQLEGKILALSGEVEARVARTPAELAMALHGLDKAYKLVGQPQQEEDFMFFVAFSEERYLLDRAAAHIASPVASLRSPQQAQELLDRVVQLRQKQMPVTKASLYKQAFSDLLQARIYANQGYWPIAASTAENVLTSLSKLHSSVHVCEVLSLAREIKQRYNGPEVSRLEWALLQVERPYLFN
;
A
#
# COMPACT_ATOMS: atom_id res chain seq x y z
N MET A 1 35.75 -52.79 4.91
CA MET A 1 34.29 -52.83 4.66
C MET A 1 33.76 -51.40 4.76
N LEU A 2 33.46 -50.76 3.62
CA LEU A 2 32.74 -49.47 3.61
C LEU A 2 31.29 -49.76 3.97
N GLN A 3 30.84 -49.30 5.14
CA GLN A 3 29.41 -49.32 5.48
C GLN A 3 28.67 -48.40 4.50
N MET A 4 27.80 -48.97 3.66
CA MET A 4 26.86 -48.19 2.89
C MET A 4 25.87 -47.53 3.86
N GLN A 5 25.95 -46.20 3.97
CA GLN A 5 25.06 -45.39 4.79
C GLN A 5 23.61 -45.49 4.28
N LYS A 6 22.68 -45.83 5.17
CA LYS A 6 21.25 -45.95 4.84
C LYS A 6 20.64 -44.55 4.76
N HIS A 7 20.29 -44.12 3.55
CA HIS A 7 19.56 -42.87 3.33
C HIS A 7 18.05 -43.15 3.42
N LYS A 8 17.28 -42.27 4.05
CA LYS A 8 15.81 -42.35 4.05
C LYS A 8 15.26 -41.45 2.95
N LEU A 9 14.39 -42.01 2.12
CA LEU A 9 13.64 -41.28 1.10
C LEU A 9 12.37 -40.72 1.78
N TYR A 10 12.25 -39.40 1.85
CA TYR A 10 11.04 -38.74 2.34
C TYR A 10 10.24 -38.23 1.15
N ILE A 11 8.97 -38.60 1.03
CA ILE A 11 8.07 -38.11 -0.03
C ILE A 11 7.05 -37.19 0.65
N GLY A 12 7.24 -35.87 0.51
CA GLY A 12 6.29 -34.84 0.97
C GLY A 12 5.58 -34.16 -0.20
N GLU A 13 4.80 -33.09 0.07
CA GLU A 13 4.20 -32.22 -0.96
C GLU A 13 5.23 -31.66 -1.95
N TYR A 14 6.50 -31.64 -1.55
CA TYR A 14 7.64 -31.21 -2.33
C TYR A 14 8.49 -32.39 -2.86
N GLY A 15 7.91 -33.57 -3.13
CA GLY A 15 8.61 -34.67 -3.81
C GLY A 15 9.63 -35.45 -2.97
N PRO A 16 10.37 -36.39 -3.60
CA PRO A 16 11.31 -37.28 -2.90
C PRO A 16 12.60 -36.55 -2.50
N ILE A 17 12.80 -36.37 -1.19
CA ILE A 17 13.99 -35.77 -0.58
C ILE A 17 14.81 -36.87 0.10
N ILE A 18 16.10 -36.90 -0.18
CA ILE A 18 17.04 -37.84 0.45
C ILE A 18 17.57 -37.19 1.73
N VAL A 19 17.21 -37.73 2.89
CA VAL A 19 17.64 -37.22 4.21
C VAL A 19 18.76 -38.10 4.74
N GLY A 20 19.94 -37.51 4.97
CA GLY A 20 21.07 -38.18 5.62
C GLY A 20 20.93 -38.21 7.16
N GLU A 21 21.86 -38.87 7.86
CA GLU A 21 21.85 -38.92 9.34
C GLU A 21 21.98 -37.53 10.00
N SER A 22 22.53 -36.54 9.29
CA SER A 22 22.64 -35.14 9.71
C SER A 22 21.44 -34.27 9.34
N GLY A 23 20.38 -34.83 8.76
CA GLY A 23 19.22 -34.08 8.25
C GLY A 23 19.35 -33.69 6.77
N LEU A 24 18.42 -32.84 6.31
CA LEU A 24 18.43 -32.24 4.97
C LEU A 24 19.51 -31.16 4.90
N THR A 25 20.47 -31.28 3.98
CA THR A 25 21.47 -30.24 3.74
C THR A 25 20.89 -29.11 2.89
N TYR A 26 21.39 -27.89 3.07
CA TYR A 26 20.90 -26.75 2.27
C TYR A 26 21.24 -26.93 0.78
N GLY A 27 22.42 -27.49 0.48
CA GLY A 27 22.82 -27.80 -0.88
C GLY A 27 21.85 -28.77 -1.58
N ALA A 28 21.38 -29.80 -0.87
CA ALA A 28 20.41 -30.76 -1.42
C ALA A 28 19.04 -30.11 -1.66
N LEU A 29 18.59 -29.23 -0.77
CA LEU A 29 17.34 -28.48 -0.93
C LEU A 29 17.37 -27.57 -2.16
N ILE A 30 18.46 -26.80 -2.33
CA ILE A 30 18.67 -25.95 -3.51
C ILE A 30 18.70 -26.76 -4.80
N ARG A 31 19.43 -27.87 -4.81
CA ARG A 31 19.51 -28.75 -5.99
C ARG A 31 18.14 -29.28 -6.36
N PHE A 32 17.38 -29.71 -5.37
CA PHE A 32 16.04 -30.24 -5.54
C PHE A 32 15.10 -29.19 -6.14
N THR A 33 14.99 -28.00 -5.52
CA THR A 33 14.06 -26.95 -5.99
C THR A 33 14.49 -26.36 -7.33
N ARG A 34 15.78 -26.22 -7.60
CA ARG A 34 16.27 -25.82 -8.93
C ARG A 34 15.84 -26.81 -10.00
N LYS A 35 15.98 -28.12 -9.74
CA LYS A 35 15.57 -29.17 -10.67
C LYS A 35 14.06 -29.25 -10.82
N LEU A 36 13.30 -28.97 -9.77
CA LEU A 36 11.84 -28.90 -9.81
C LEU A 36 11.32 -27.78 -10.71
N ASN A 37 12.04 -26.65 -10.76
CA ASN A 37 11.68 -25.48 -11.59
C ASN A 37 12.36 -25.48 -12.98
N ASP A 38 12.97 -26.59 -13.41
CA ASP A 38 13.71 -26.71 -14.69
C ASP A 38 14.80 -25.65 -14.93
N PHE A 39 15.39 -25.11 -13.85
CA PHE A 39 16.44 -24.11 -13.96
C PHE A 39 17.83 -24.76 -14.15
N SER A 40 18.62 -24.22 -15.09
CA SER A 40 20.04 -24.57 -15.20
C SER A 40 20.85 -23.95 -14.05
N ALA A 41 22.01 -24.54 -13.72
CA ALA A 41 22.87 -23.99 -12.68
C ALA A 41 23.45 -22.62 -13.13
N GLU A 42 23.70 -22.47 -14.43
CA GLU A 42 24.14 -21.23 -15.07
C GLU A 42 23.10 -20.12 -14.92
N TYR A 43 21.82 -20.40 -15.19
CA TYR A 43 20.73 -19.43 -15.05
C TYR A 43 20.55 -18.97 -13.60
N VAL A 44 20.57 -19.91 -12.65
CA VAL A 44 20.52 -19.59 -11.21
C VAL A 44 21.73 -18.77 -10.80
N GLY A 45 22.93 -19.11 -11.27
CA GLY A 45 24.15 -18.36 -11.01
C GLY A 45 24.08 -16.91 -11.51
N GLU A 46 23.58 -16.71 -12.72
CA GLU A 46 23.40 -15.38 -13.30
C GLU A 46 22.43 -14.52 -12.49
N LEU A 47 21.24 -15.05 -12.17
CA LEU A 47 20.24 -14.32 -11.37
C LEU A 47 20.74 -14.08 -9.95
N TYR A 48 21.33 -15.09 -9.32
CA TYR A 48 21.89 -14.96 -7.98
C TYR A 48 23.02 -13.93 -7.92
N GLY A 49 23.91 -13.90 -8.91
CA GLY A 49 24.96 -12.88 -9.02
C GLY A 49 24.40 -11.47 -9.20
N LYS A 50 23.40 -11.30 -10.08
CA LYS A 50 22.71 -10.00 -10.30
C LYS A 50 22.05 -9.47 -9.02
N VAL A 51 21.41 -10.35 -8.24
CA VAL A 51 20.67 -9.95 -7.03
C VAL A 51 21.59 -9.79 -5.81
N ALA A 52 22.67 -10.58 -5.71
CA ALA A 52 23.62 -10.48 -4.60
C ALA A 52 24.56 -9.25 -4.71
N GLY A 53 24.57 -8.55 -5.85
CA GLY A 53 25.36 -7.33 -6.05
C GLY A 53 26.87 -7.55 -6.19
N GLU A 54 27.29 -8.75 -6.59
CA GLU A 54 28.71 -9.14 -6.68
C GLU A 54 29.11 -9.61 -8.08
N GLU A 55 30.40 -9.96 -8.26
CA GLU A 55 30.92 -10.62 -9.45
C GLU A 55 30.01 -11.79 -9.90
N PRO A 56 29.89 -12.04 -11.21
CA PRO A 56 28.98 -13.05 -11.75
C PRO A 56 29.24 -14.43 -11.13
N VAL A 57 28.22 -14.96 -10.44
CA VAL A 57 28.29 -16.28 -9.84
C VAL A 57 28.11 -17.33 -10.93
N THR A 58 29.17 -18.09 -11.20
CA THR A 58 29.13 -19.12 -12.25
C THR A 58 28.24 -20.31 -11.88
N GLY A 59 27.69 -21.02 -12.86
CA GLY A 59 26.94 -22.26 -12.63
C GLY A 59 27.74 -23.33 -11.87
N ARG A 60 29.07 -23.36 -12.04
CA ARG A 60 29.97 -24.22 -11.25
C ARG A 60 29.94 -23.90 -9.75
N HIS A 61 29.79 -22.63 -9.38
CA HIS A 61 29.65 -22.23 -7.98
C HIS A 61 28.33 -22.73 -7.40
N ILE A 62 27.22 -22.60 -8.14
CA ILE A 62 25.92 -23.19 -7.75
C ILE A 62 26.05 -24.70 -7.53
N GLN A 63 26.67 -25.43 -8.48
CA GLN A 63 26.89 -26.88 -8.34
C GLN A 63 27.75 -27.25 -7.13
N ARG A 64 28.74 -26.42 -6.77
CA ARG A 64 29.55 -26.65 -5.55
C ARG A 64 28.72 -26.44 -4.28
N MET A 65 27.85 -25.43 -4.24
CA MET A 65 26.91 -25.22 -3.13
C MET A 65 25.94 -26.39 -2.99
N GLU A 66 25.49 -26.98 -4.10
CA GLU A 66 24.58 -28.12 -4.11
C GLU A 66 25.18 -29.41 -3.54
N ILE A 67 26.49 -29.58 -3.68
CA ILE A 67 27.21 -30.80 -3.30
C ILE A 67 27.77 -30.67 -1.87
N ASN A 68 28.19 -29.47 -1.47
CA ASN A 68 28.92 -29.26 -0.24
C ASN A 68 28.46 -27.99 0.48
N ASP A 69 27.84 -28.18 1.65
CA ASP A 69 27.33 -27.11 2.52
C ASP A 69 28.44 -26.16 3.02
N SER A 70 29.73 -26.54 2.95
CA SER A 70 30.83 -25.63 3.27
C SER A 70 30.93 -24.45 2.31
N PHE A 71 30.42 -24.60 1.08
CA PHE A 71 30.34 -23.54 0.07
C PHE A 71 29.03 -22.76 0.16
N PHE A 72 28.10 -23.20 0.99
CA PHE A 72 26.84 -22.51 1.17
C PHE A 72 27.05 -21.14 1.82
N PRO A 73 26.37 -20.07 1.36
CA PRO A 73 26.58 -18.74 1.90
C PRO A 73 26.30 -18.72 3.41
N LYS A 74 27.18 -18.10 4.20
CA LYS A 74 26.93 -17.88 5.64
C LYS A 74 26.12 -16.61 5.91
N ASP A 75 26.14 -15.68 4.96
CA ASP A 75 25.39 -14.43 5.02
C ASP A 75 23.87 -14.69 4.89
N PRO A 76 23.07 -14.28 5.89
CA PRO A 76 21.61 -14.37 5.85
C PRO A 76 20.99 -13.73 4.60
N LYS A 77 21.52 -12.60 4.11
CA LYS A 77 20.99 -11.90 2.92
C LYS A 77 21.08 -12.81 1.69
N ARG A 78 22.24 -13.45 1.49
CA ARG A 78 22.48 -14.39 0.39
C ARG A 78 21.61 -15.65 0.46
N ARG A 79 21.42 -16.20 1.66
CA ARG A 79 20.52 -17.34 1.86
C ARG A 79 19.08 -16.98 1.51
N TRP A 80 18.65 -15.78 1.89
CA TRP A 80 17.31 -15.29 1.57
C TRP A 80 17.12 -15.12 0.06
N VAL A 81 18.13 -14.60 -0.67
CA VAL A 81 18.07 -14.50 -2.14
C VAL A 81 17.90 -15.88 -2.80
N LEU A 82 18.68 -16.88 -2.38
CA LEU A 82 18.56 -18.25 -2.89
C LEU A 82 17.18 -18.86 -2.56
N ALA A 83 16.65 -18.55 -1.38
CA ALA A 83 15.33 -18.99 -0.97
C ALA A 83 14.25 -18.45 -1.91
N GLN A 84 14.27 -17.15 -2.19
CA GLN A 84 13.30 -16.50 -3.07
C GLN A 84 13.42 -16.95 -4.53
N LEU A 85 14.65 -17.04 -5.04
CA LEU A 85 14.91 -17.40 -6.44
C LEU A 85 14.36 -18.79 -6.78
N LEU A 86 14.46 -19.71 -5.82
CA LEU A 86 14.09 -21.11 -5.99
C LEU A 86 12.73 -21.44 -5.37
N ASN A 87 11.99 -20.42 -4.92
CA ASN A 87 10.71 -20.54 -4.23
C ASN A 87 10.76 -21.53 -3.03
N VAL A 88 11.87 -21.50 -2.29
CA VAL A 88 12.08 -22.26 -1.06
C VAL A 88 11.60 -21.41 0.13
N PRO A 89 10.73 -21.93 1.01
CA PRO A 89 10.37 -21.26 2.26
C PRO A 89 11.60 -20.82 3.06
N VAL A 90 11.59 -19.57 3.52
CA VAL A 90 12.73 -18.88 4.16
C VAL A 90 13.15 -19.57 5.46
N GLU A 91 12.20 -20.21 6.13
CA GLU A 91 12.37 -21.00 7.35
C GLU A 91 13.29 -22.21 7.12
N LEU A 92 13.21 -22.83 5.93
CA LEU A 92 14.04 -23.99 5.56
C LEU A 92 15.51 -23.61 5.29
N MET A 93 15.82 -22.31 5.23
CA MET A 93 17.17 -21.78 4.99
C MET A 93 17.82 -21.25 6.28
N ALA A 94 17.27 -21.62 7.44
CA ALA A 94 17.69 -21.24 8.80
C ALA A 94 17.86 -19.73 9.00
N LEU A 95 16.88 -18.97 8.49
CA LEU A 95 16.78 -17.53 8.69
C LEU A 95 15.91 -17.16 9.91
N VAL A 96 15.50 -18.15 10.69
CA VAL A 96 14.60 -18.01 11.86
C VAL A 96 15.27 -17.29 13.06
N SER A 97 16.57 -16.98 13.00
CA SER A 97 17.31 -16.35 14.12
C SER A 97 17.39 -14.82 14.06
N LEU A 98 16.66 -14.13 13.18
CA LEU A 98 16.65 -12.65 13.09
C LEU A 98 15.44 -11.99 13.78
N GLU A 99 14.57 -12.74 14.46
CA GLU A 99 13.41 -12.19 15.20
C GLU A 99 13.46 -12.35 16.74
N THR A 100 14.59 -12.72 17.33
CA THR A 100 14.70 -12.78 18.81
C THR A 100 15.80 -11.87 19.33
N LEU A 101 15.46 -10.59 19.54
CA LEU A 101 16.12 -9.78 20.55
C LEU A 101 15.87 -10.43 21.94
N PRO A 102 16.85 -10.41 22.85
CA PRO A 102 16.67 -11.00 24.18
C PRO A 102 15.57 -10.24 24.95
N PRO A 103 14.83 -10.92 25.85
CA PRO A 103 13.87 -10.26 26.70
C PRO A 103 14.61 -9.26 27.59
N VAL A 104 14.26 -7.98 27.47
CA VAL A 104 14.69 -6.96 28.41
C VAL A 104 14.05 -7.30 29.75
N GLU A 105 14.90 -7.59 30.75
CA GLU A 105 14.48 -7.81 32.12
C GLU A 105 13.75 -6.57 32.64
N ALA A 106 12.43 -6.70 32.83
CA ALA A 106 11.58 -5.69 33.42
C ALA A 106 11.80 -5.66 34.94
N HIS A 107 12.87 -5.01 35.38
CA HIS A 107 12.95 -4.46 36.72
C HIS A 107 12.53 -2.99 36.68
N SER A 108 11.28 -2.71 37.01
CA SER A 108 10.94 -1.40 37.55
C SER A 108 9.71 -1.48 38.45
N SER A 109 9.97 -1.28 39.73
CA SER A 109 9.00 -1.05 40.80
C SER A 109 8.07 0.10 40.44
N LEU A 110 6.77 -0.18 40.40
CA LEU A 110 5.70 0.79 40.23
C LEU A 110 5.61 1.71 41.47
N ALA A 111 6.33 2.82 41.43
CA ALA A 111 5.91 4.03 42.14
C ALA A 111 4.90 4.73 41.24
N VAL A 112 3.64 4.76 41.64
CA VAL A 112 2.59 5.57 40.99
C VAL A 112 2.88 7.03 41.31
N ALA A 113 3.76 7.64 40.52
CA ALA A 113 3.89 9.09 40.48
C ALA A 113 2.60 9.63 39.87
N GLU A 114 1.88 10.49 40.61
CA GLU A 114 0.74 11.23 40.07
C GLU A 114 1.21 12.01 38.83
N PRO A 115 0.73 11.67 37.61
CA PRO A 115 1.19 12.33 36.40
C PRO A 115 0.53 13.70 36.32
N THR A 116 1.19 14.70 36.90
CA THR A 116 0.73 16.10 36.96
C THR A 116 1.23 16.94 35.78
N SER A 117 1.96 16.37 34.81
CA SER A 117 2.28 17.10 33.59
C SER A 117 1.03 17.22 32.73
N GLN A 118 0.32 18.34 32.87
CA GLN A 118 -0.81 18.71 32.05
C GLN A 118 -0.40 18.65 30.57
N LEU A 119 -1.12 17.85 29.77
CA LEU A 119 -0.87 17.75 28.34
C LEU A 119 -1.21 19.08 27.67
N ASP A 120 -0.24 19.68 27.00
CA ASP A 120 -0.44 20.87 26.17
C ASP A 120 -1.22 20.48 24.90
N ARG A 121 -2.49 20.86 24.87
CA ARG A 121 -3.40 20.51 23.78
C ARG A 121 -3.09 21.30 22.51
N GLU A 122 -2.68 22.54 22.64
CA GLU A 122 -2.42 23.43 21.51
C GLU A 122 -1.18 22.95 20.77
N GLU A 123 -0.16 22.52 21.51
CA GLU A 123 1.04 21.88 20.94
C GLU A 123 0.67 20.60 20.16
N TYR A 124 -0.18 19.73 20.73
CA TYR A 124 -0.61 18.50 20.04
C TYR A 124 -1.40 18.80 18.77
N GLN A 125 -2.26 19.82 18.78
CA GLN A 125 -3.03 20.23 17.62
C GLN A 125 -2.14 20.86 16.54
N ALA A 126 -1.23 21.75 16.92
CA ALA A 126 -0.28 22.39 16.01
C ALA A 126 0.65 21.36 15.36
N THR A 127 1.17 20.41 16.14
CA THR A 127 2.01 19.33 15.61
C THR A 127 1.24 18.42 14.65
N LEU A 128 -0.01 18.05 15.00
CA LEU A 128 -0.87 17.27 14.10
C LEU A 128 -1.10 18.01 12.78
N GLN A 129 -1.42 19.30 12.84
CA GLN A 129 -1.61 20.14 11.66
C GLN A 129 -0.34 20.22 10.82
N HIS A 130 0.82 20.41 11.46
CA HIS A 130 2.12 20.43 10.80
C HIS A 130 2.40 19.10 10.08
N TYR A 131 2.11 17.96 10.69
CA TYR A 131 2.30 16.65 10.06
C TYR A 131 1.43 16.42 8.84
N TRP A 132 0.18 16.90 8.86
CA TRP A 132 -0.66 16.82 7.67
C TRP A 132 -0.20 17.74 6.54
N LEU A 133 0.35 18.93 6.86
CA LEU A 133 0.78 19.91 5.87
C LEU A 133 2.17 19.65 5.30
N HIS A 134 3.07 19.16 6.15
CA HIS A 134 4.51 19.14 5.92
C HIS A 134 5.13 17.80 6.30
N GLY A 135 4.33 16.74 6.45
CA GLY A 135 4.82 15.40 6.80
C GLY A 135 5.83 14.84 5.80
N ASP A 136 5.83 15.32 4.56
CA ASP A 136 6.82 14.99 3.54
C ASP A 136 8.22 15.59 3.79
N THR A 137 8.31 16.62 4.63
CA THR A 137 9.58 17.24 5.05
C THR A 137 10.23 16.56 6.26
N VAL A 138 9.48 15.70 6.96
CA VAL A 138 9.93 15.00 8.16
C VAL A 138 10.33 13.56 7.80
N PRO A 139 11.48 13.04 8.26
CA PRO A 139 11.83 11.64 8.04
C PRO A 139 10.75 10.70 8.57
N THR A 140 10.27 9.77 7.73
CA THR A 140 9.09 8.94 8.06
C THR A 140 9.26 8.16 9.36
N ILE A 141 10.46 7.65 9.66
CA ILE A 141 10.75 6.94 10.92
C ILE A 141 10.49 7.85 12.13
N GLN A 142 10.93 9.11 12.07
CA GLN A 142 10.72 10.08 13.14
C GLN A 142 9.23 10.42 13.28
N LEU A 143 8.56 10.66 12.15
CA LEU A 143 7.13 10.95 12.10
C LEU A 143 6.31 9.82 12.75
N VAL A 144 6.54 8.56 12.36
CA VAL A 144 5.85 7.39 12.94
C VAL A 144 6.12 7.25 14.43
N ARG A 145 7.39 7.39 14.85
CA ARG A 145 7.77 7.25 16.27
C ARG A 145 7.09 8.32 17.13
N ASP A 146 7.15 9.58 16.72
CA ASP A 146 6.54 10.69 17.46
C ASP A 146 5.02 10.55 17.53
N THR A 147 4.38 10.28 16.38
CA THR A 147 2.93 10.08 16.27
C THR A 147 2.45 8.93 17.16
N LYS A 148 3.19 7.82 17.26
CA LYS A 148 2.87 6.71 18.18
C LYS A 148 2.99 7.11 19.65
N ALA A 149 4.08 7.77 20.04
CA ALA A 149 4.28 8.24 21.42
C ALA A 149 3.16 9.20 21.87
N ARG A 150 2.70 10.07 20.95
CA ARG A 150 1.56 10.95 21.18
C ARG A 150 0.24 10.20 21.35
N VAL A 151 0.00 9.16 20.55
CA VAL A 151 -1.18 8.27 20.71
C VAL A 151 -1.18 7.61 22.08
N GLU A 152 -0.05 7.04 22.51
CA GLU A 152 0.09 6.39 23.82
C GLU A 152 -0.19 7.39 24.96
N LYS A 153 0.45 8.56 24.91
CA LYS A 153 0.23 9.61 25.93
C LYS A 153 -1.22 10.13 25.94
N LEU A 154 -1.85 10.30 24.78
CA LEU A 154 -3.26 10.70 24.68
C LEU A 154 -4.21 9.62 25.21
N GLN A 155 -3.89 8.34 25.02
CA GLN A 155 -4.66 7.23 25.59
C GLN A 155 -4.64 7.29 27.11
N ASP A 156 -3.45 7.40 27.71
CA ASP A 156 -3.29 7.53 29.16
C ASP A 156 -4.05 8.76 29.68
N CYS A 157 -3.87 9.91 29.05
CA CYS A 157 -4.61 11.12 29.43
C CYS A 157 -6.12 10.95 29.29
N ALA A 158 -6.64 10.31 28.24
CA ALA A 158 -8.08 10.11 28.05
C ALA A 158 -8.71 9.24 29.14
N PHE A 159 -7.97 8.25 29.67
CA PHE A 159 -8.43 7.42 30.79
C PHE A 159 -8.55 8.22 32.10
N TYR A 160 -7.52 9.00 32.44
CA TYR A 160 -7.45 9.70 33.73
C TYR A 160 -8.01 11.13 33.72
N ALA A 161 -8.32 11.70 32.55
CA ALA A 161 -8.82 13.06 32.44
C ALA A 161 -10.20 13.26 33.08
N SER A 162 -10.43 14.49 33.53
CA SER A 162 -11.75 14.99 33.92
C SER A 162 -12.76 14.87 32.77
N SER A 163 -14.06 14.79 33.11
CA SER A 163 -15.15 14.73 32.13
C SER A 163 -15.14 15.91 31.15
N ALA A 164 -14.66 17.09 31.56
CA ALA A 164 -14.57 18.28 30.72
C ALA A 164 -13.45 18.21 29.67
N GLN A 165 -12.29 17.62 30.03
CA GLN A 165 -11.13 17.55 29.13
C GLN A 165 -11.16 16.32 28.22
N ARG A 166 -11.74 15.21 28.70
CA ARG A 166 -11.75 13.92 28.01
C ARG A 166 -12.24 13.99 26.54
N PRO A 167 -13.30 14.73 26.17
CA PRO A 167 -13.72 14.84 24.77
C PRO A 167 -12.62 15.37 23.86
N SER A 168 -11.85 16.37 24.32
CA SER A 168 -10.76 16.94 23.52
C SER A 168 -9.60 15.98 23.30
N TYR A 169 -9.24 15.19 24.31
CA TYR A 169 -8.20 14.16 24.18
C TYR A 169 -8.64 13.02 23.27
N ILE A 170 -9.91 12.62 23.34
CA ILE A 170 -10.49 11.63 22.42
C ILE A 170 -10.41 12.13 20.98
N ARG A 171 -10.75 13.40 20.72
CA ARG A 171 -10.68 13.97 19.37
C ARG A 171 -9.25 13.95 18.83
N LEU A 172 -8.27 14.42 19.61
CA LEU A 172 -6.86 14.35 19.23
C LEU A 172 -6.42 12.90 19.00
N LEU A 173 -6.79 11.97 19.88
CA LEU A 173 -6.44 10.55 19.75
C LEU A 173 -6.98 9.95 18.46
N CYS A 174 -8.25 10.18 18.12
CA CYS A 174 -8.84 9.78 16.85
C CYS A 174 -8.05 10.37 15.67
N SER A 175 -7.75 11.66 15.70
CA SER A 175 -7.02 12.32 14.61
C SER A 175 -5.61 11.78 14.39
N TYR A 176 -4.87 11.52 15.47
CA TYR A 176 -3.54 10.90 15.39
C TYR A 176 -3.62 9.44 14.90
N GLN A 177 -4.67 8.69 15.24
CA GLN A 177 -4.90 7.35 14.68
C GLN A 177 -5.22 7.41 13.18
N ILE A 178 -6.00 8.39 12.72
CA ILE A 178 -6.24 8.60 11.29
C ILE A 178 -4.90 8.88 10.57
N LEU A 179 -4.08 9.78 11.11
CA LEU A 179 -2.76 10.09 10.55
C LEU A 179 -1.84 8.86 10.50
N LEU A 180 -1.78 8.04 11.57
CA LEU A 180 -1.02 6.78 11.54
C LEU A 180 -1.55 5.80 10.48
N GLY A 181 -2.87 5.80 10.24
CA GLY A 181 -3.49 5.04 9.17
C GLY A 181 -2.95 5.44 7.80
N ASP A 182 -2.94 6.74 7.52
CA ASP A 182 -2.45 7.29 6.25
C ASP A 182 -0.94 7.06 6.07
N ILE A 183 -0.12 7.32 7.10
CA ILE A 183 1.34 7.06 7.04
C ILE A 183 1.60 5.57 6.80
N ALA A 184 0.88 4.68 7.50
CA ALA A 184 1.04 3.24 7.31
C ALA A 184 0.63 2.79 5.91
N ASN A 185 -0.39 3.42 5.32
CA ASN A 185 -0.77 3.16 3.93
C ASN A 185 0.36 3.53 2.96
N GLU A 186 0.91 4.74 3.09
CA GLU A 186 2.03 5.20 2.25
C GLU A 186 3.24 4.25 2.34
N GLN A 187 3.52 3.74 3.54
CA GLN A 187 4.61 2.79 3.81
C GLN A 187 4.29 1.33 3.48
N GLN A 188 3.17 1.03 2.81
CA GLN A 188 2.74 -0.35 2.48
C GLN A 188 2.51 -1.26 3.70
N CYS A 189 2.39 -0.68 4.90
CA CYS A 189 2.07 -1.39 6.14
C CYS A 189 0.55 -1.60 6.25
N TYR A 190 -0.06 -2.28 5.26
CA TYR A 190 -1.51 -2.34 5.09
C TYR A 190 -2.27 -2.89 6.31
N ALA A 191 -1.72 -3.87 7.02
CA ALA A 191 -2.31 -4.39 8.25
C ALA A 191 -2.39 -3.32 9.36
N ALA A 192 -1.33 -2.50 9.49
CA ALA A 192 -1.30 -1.40 10.44
C ALA A 192 -2.26 -0.27 10.02
N ALA A 193 -2.29 0.09 8.73
CA ALA A 193 -3.21 1.08 8.19
C ALA A 193 -4.67 0.72 8.51
N GLN A 194 -5.06 -0.52 8.20
CA GLN A 194 -6.40 -1.04 8.49
C GLN A 194 -6.71 -1.00 10.00
N LYS A 195 -5.76 -1.41 10.84
CA LYS A 195 -5.90 -1.41 12.30
C LYS A 195 -6.14 0.00 12.84
N TYR A 196 -5.33 0.97 12.43
CA TYR A 196 -5.44 2.35 12.91
C TYR A 196 -6.72 3.03 12.45
N LEU A 197 -7.07 2.93 11.15
CA LEU A 197 -8.30 3.52 10.61
C LEU A 197 -9.56 2.91 11.22
N THR A 198 -9.56 1.59 11.44
CA THR A 198 -10.69 0.91 12.11
C THR A 198 -10.80 1.30 13.58
N SER A 199 -9.67 1.47 14.28
CA SER A 199 -9.65 1.92 15.67
C SER A 199 -10.17 3.35 15.79
N ALA A 200 -9.76 4.24 14.89
CA ALA A 200 -10.23 5.62 14.84
C ALA A 200 -11.74 5.69 14.59
N ALA A 201 -12.24 4.98 13.58
CA ALA A 201 -13.66 4.94 13.26
C ALA A 201 -14.50 4.39 14.43
N ARG A 202 -14.05 3.30 15.06
CA ARG A 202 -14.74 2.73 16.23
C ARG A 202 -14.76 3.70 17.40
N LEU A 203 -13.60 4.27 17.76
CA LEU A 203 -13.49 5.21 18.87
C LEU A 203 -14.36 6.44 18.63
N ALA A 204 -14.34 7.00 17.42
CA ALA A 204 -15.15 8.15 17.06
C ALA A 204 -16.65 7.86 17.17
N ALA A 205 -17.11 6.70 16.67
CA ALA A 205 -18.50 6.27 16.80
C ALA A 205 -18.93 6.06 18.26
N GLU A 206 -18.12 5.35 19.06
CA GLU A 206 -18.40 5.10 20.49
C GLU A 206 -18.48 6.38 21.33
N LYS A 207 -17.78 7.44 20.89
CA LYS A 207 -17.70 8.71 21.61
C LYS A 207 -18.57 9.82 21.00
N GLY A 208 -19.37 9.49 19.99
CA GLY A 208 -20.26 10.45 19.32
C GLY A 208 -19.51 11.57 18.59
N CYS A 209 -18.26 11.34 18.18
CA CYS A 209 -17.47 12.26 17.36
C CYS A 209 -17.74 11.96 15.88
N ASN A 210 -18.95 12.24 15.44
CA ASN A 210 -19.46 11.86 14.12
C ASN A 210 -18.65 12.49 12.95
N ASP A 211 -18.11 13.69 13.15
CA ASP A 211 -17.23 14.35 12.18
C ASP A 211 -16.00 13.47 11.94
N LEU A 212 -15.26 13.14 13.02
CA LEU A 212 -14.09 12.26 13.00
C LEU A 212 -14.43 10.84 12.56
N TYR A 213 -15.63 10.36 12.88
CA TYR A 213 -16.12 9.08 12.38
C TYR A 213 -16.22 9.09 10.85
N SER A 214 -16.76 10.16 10.29
CA SER A 214 -16.86 10.35 8.84
C SER A 214 -15.50 10.50 8.19
N ILE A 215 -14.56 11.24 8.80
CA ILE A 215 -13.17 11.31 8.31
C ILE A 215 -12.54 9.92 8.29
N ALA A 216 -12.66 9.17 9.39
CA ALA A 216 -12.06 7.85 9.51
C ALA A 216 -12.67 6.85 8.51
N LEU A 217 -13.98 6.90 8.28
CA LEU A 217 -14.65 6.10 7.26
C LEU A 217 -14.18 6.48 5.86
N TYR A 218 -14.14 7.78 5.52
CA TYR A 218 -13.66 8.26 4.22
C TYR A 218 -12.21 7.81 3.94
N ARG A 219 -11.32 7.94 4.92
CA ARG A 219 -9.92 7.50 4.78
C ARG A 219 -9.81 5.99 4.64
N ARG A 220 -10.65 5.23 5.36
CA ARG A 220 -10.68 3.77 5.23
C ARG A 220 -11.28 3.32 3.90
N GLU A 221 -12.31 3.99 3.40
CA GLU A 221 -12.87 3.78 2.06
C GLU A 221 -11.81 3.98 0.99
N ALA A 222 -11.05 5.09 1.06
CA ALA A 222 -9.96 5.38 0.11
C ALA A 222 -8.88 4.28 0.16
N PHE A 223 -8.43 3.92 1.36
CA PHE A 223 -7.48 2.83 1.58
C PHE A 223 -7.98 1.48 1.02
N LEU A 224 -9.24 1.13 1.27
CA LEU A 224 -9.83 -0.12 0.76
C LEU A 224 -9.99 -0.09 -0.76
N ASN A 225 -10.35 1.06 -1.33
CA ASN A 225 -10.42 1.27 -2.78
C ASN A 225 -9.05 1.04 -3.44
N ASP A 226 -7.99 1.65 -2.88
CA ASP A 226 -6.62 1.48 -3.35
C ASP A 226 -6.15 0.02 -3.34
N LEU A 227 -6.59 -0.76 -2.33
CA LEU A 227 -6.30 -2.20 -2.23
C LEU A 227 -7.15 -3.09 -3.14
N GLY A 228 -8.12 -2.52 -3.87
CA GLY A 228 -9.05 -3.29 -4.68
C GLY A 228 -10.16 -3.99 -3.87
N LYS A 229 -10.32 -3.66 -2.59
CA LYS A 229 -11.35 -4.21 -1.69
C LYS A 229 -12.66 -3.43 -1.82
N TRP A 230 -13.19 -3.39 -3.04
CA TRP A 230 -14.34 -2.54 -3.40
C TRP A 230 -15.63 -2.86 -2.63
N PRO A 231 -15.98 -4.12 -2.32
CA PRO A 231 -17.17 -4.41 -1.51
C PRO A 231 -17.09 -3.80 -0.10
N GLU A 232 -15.92 -3.88 0.55
CA GLU A 232 -15.70 -3.28 1.86
C GLU A 232 -15.68 -1.76 1.79
N ALA A 233 -15.05 -1.18 0.76
CA ALA A 233 -15.07 0.26 0.51
C ALA A 233 -16.51 0.76 0.33
N PHE A 234 -17.31 0.07 -0.49
CA PHE A 234 -18.73 0.38 -0.72
C PHE A 234 -19.55 0.31 0.57
N SER A 235 -19.26 -0.65 1.46
CA SER A 235 -19.90 -0.70 2.78
C SER A 235 -19.60 0.53 3.63
N ASP A 236 -18.44 1.17 3.47
CA ASP A 236 -18.11 2.40 4.18
C ASP A 236 -18.77 3.61 3.53
N SER A 237 -18.89 3.66 2.20
CA SER A 237 -19.71 4.64 1.48
C SER A 237 -21.17 4.63 1.97
N GLU A 238 -21.76 3.44 2.12
CA GLU A 238 -23.14 3.27 2.62
C GLU A 238 -23.31 3.70 4.08
N ARG A 239 -22.24 3.61 4.89
CA ARG A 239 -22.25 4.14 6.27
C ARG A 239 -22.16 5.66 6.26
N LEU A 240 -21.27 6.23 5.44
CA LEU A 240 -21.13 7.68 5.29
C LEU A 240 -22.44 8.35 4.89
N LYS A 241 -23.19 7.78 3.93
CA LYS A 241 -24.52 8.28 3.53
C LYS A 241 -25.55 8.34 4.68
N LYS A 242 -25.38 7.52 5.71
CA LYS A 242 -26.28 7.46 6.88
C LYS A 242 -25.88 8.45 7.98
N VAL A 243 -24.65 8.93 7.98
CA VAL A 243 -24.20 9.95 8.93
C VAL A 243 -24.86 11.27 8.56
N ARG A 244 -25.88 11.67 9.33
CA ARG A 244 -26.67 12.90 9.09
C ARG A 244 -25.96 14.12 9.68
N GLU A 245 -24.81 14.46 9.14
CA GLU A 245 -24.03 15.62 9.60
C GLU A 245 -23.80 16.68 8.54
N HIS A 246 -23.57 17.90 9.02
CA HIS A 246 -23.13 19.02 8.21
C HIS A 246 -21.64 18.87 7.98
N PHE A 247 -21.27 18.17 6.91
CA PHE A 247 -19.90 18.18 6.42
C PHE A 247 -19.53 19.59 5.95
N SER A 248 -18.24 19.94 6.04
CA SER A 248 -17.78 21.06 5.23
C SER A 248 -17.99 20.71 3.74
N PRO A 249 -18.31 21.70 2.89
CA PRO A 249 -18.52 21.45 1.45
C PRO A 249 -17.36 20.70 0.80
N GLN A 250 -16.13 20.96 1.29
CA GLN A 250 -14.91 20.32 0.81
C GLN A 250 -14.86 18.82 1.14
N LEU A 251 -15.18 18.44 2.38
CA LEU A 251 -15.28 17.03 2.76
C LEU A 251 -16.42 16.33 2.03
N GLU A 252 -17.59 16.96 1.95
CA GLU A 252 -18.75 16.38 1.27
C GLU A 252 -18.44 16.10 -0.20
N GLY A 253 -17.79 17.04 -0.90
CA GLY A 253 -17.37 16.86 -2.29
C GLY A 253 -16.46 15.65 -2.48
N LYS A 254 -15.50 15.44 -1.57
CA LYS A 254 -14.60 14.28 -1.61
C LYS A 254 -15.30 12.96 -1.33
N ILE A 255 -16.15 12.92 -0.31
CA ILE A 255 -16.93 11.72 0.03
C ILE A 255 -17.78 11.33 -1.18
N LEU A 256 -18.53 12.29 -1.74
CA LEU A 256 -19.38 12.03 -2.90
C LEU A 256 -18.57 11.57 -4.13
N ALA A 257 -17.41 12.17 -4.37
CA ALA A 257 -16.56 11.78 -5.50
C ALA A 257 -15.99 10.36 -5.34
N LEU A 258 -15.39 10.06 -4.18
CA LEU A 258 -14.83 8.74 -3.90
C LEU A 258 -15.91 7.66 -3.87
N SER A 259 -17.03 7.90 -3.19
CA SER A 259 -18.15 6.96 -3.16
C SER A 259 -18.74 6.72 -4.56
N GLY A 260 -18.83 7.75 -5.40
CA GLY A 260 -19.23 7.60 -6.80
C GLY A 260 -18.24 6.74 -7.60
N GLU A 261 -16.93 6.88 -7.36
CA GLU A 261 -15.92 6.00 -7.97
C GLU A 261 -16.08 4.54 -7.50
N VAL A 262 -16.19 4.32 -6.20
CA VAL A 262 -16.35 2.98 -5.59
C VAL A 262 -17.65 2.31 -6.07
N GLU A 263 -18.76 3.06 -6.14
CA GLU A 263 -20.03 2.61 -6.70
C GLU A 263 -19.89 2.17 -8.15
N ALA A 264 -19.17 2.94 -8.98
CA ALA A 264 -18.91 2.58 -10.36
C ALA A 264 -18.08 1.28 -10.48
N ARG A 265 -17.16 1.01 -9.54
CA ARG A 265 -16.37 -0.23 -9.49
C ARG A 265 -17.18 -1.47 -9.11
N VAL A 266 -18.33 -1.31 -8.47
CA VAL A 266 -19.24 -2.43 -8.15
C VAL A 266 -20.45 -2.51 -9.08
N ALA A 267 -20.70 -1.48 -9.90
CA ALA A 267 -21.82 -1.42 -10.83
C ALA A 267 -21.77 -2.52 -11.91
N ARG A 268 -22.85 -3.28 -12.03
CA ARG A 268 -23.07 -4.35 -13.01
C ARG A 268 -24.16 -4.03 -14.02
N THR A 269 -24.94 -2.98 -13.79
CA THR A 269 -26.01 -2.54 -14.69
C THR A 269 -25.83 -1.06 -15.09
N PRO A 270 -26.40 -0.64 -16.23
CA PRO A 270 -26.40 0.77 -16.63
C PRO A 270 -27.03 1.69 -15.58
N ALA A 271 -28.06 1.23 -14.87
CA ALA A 271 -28.74 2.00 -13.82
C ALA A 271 -27.84 2.25 -12.61
N GLU A 272 -27.11 1.22 -12.14
CA GLU A 272 -26.16 1.36 -11.04
C GLU A 272 -25.01 2.32 -11.41
N LEU A 273 -24.47 2.21 -12.63
CA LEU A 273 -23.44 3.14 -13.09
C LEU A 273 -23.97 4.58 -13.22
N ALA A 274 -25.20 4.75 -13.70
CA ALA A 274 -25.82 6.07 -13.78
C ALA A 274 -26.02 6.69 -12.38
N MET A 275 -26.37 5.89 -11.37
CA MET A 275 -26.46 6.35 -9.98
C MET A 275 -25.09 6.81 -9.44
N ALA A 276 -24.04 6.04 -9.71
CA ALA A 276 -22.67 6.37 -9.32
C ALA A 276 -22.21 7.72 -9.93
N LEU A 277 -22.43 7.89 -11.24
CA LEU A 277 -22.12 9.14 -11.96
C LEU A 277 -22.98 10.32 -11.48
N HIS A 278 -24.23 10.08 -11.08
CA HIS A 278 -25.07 11.12 -10.48
C HIS A 278 -24.54 11.59 -9.12
N GLY A 279 -23.95 10.70 -8.31
CA GLY A 279 -23.23 11.05 -7.09
C GLY A 279 -22.07 12.02 -7.37
N LEU A 280 -21.28 11.72 -8.40
CA LEU A 280 -20.21 12.60 -8.89
C LEU A 280 -20.73 13.95 -9.40
N ASP A 281 -21.88 13.99 -10.08
CA ASP A 281 -22.51 15.26 -10.49
C ASP A 281 -22.86 16.16 -9.29
N LYS A 282 -23.24 15.57 -8.14
CA LYS A 282 -23.45 16.32 -6.90
C LYS A 282 -22.12 16.82 -6.33
N ALA A 283 -21.08 15.98 -6.34
CA ALA A 283 -19.74 16.38 -5.92
C ALA A 283 -19.26 17.61 -6.69
N TYR A 284 -19.48 17.67 -8.01
CA TYR A 284 -19.06 18.80 -8.86
C TYR A 284 -19.55 20.16 -8.36
N LYS A 285 -20.75 20.23 -7.78
CA LYS A 285 -21.33 21.48 -7.26
C LYS A 285 -20.57 22.06 -6.07
N LEU A 286 -19.71 21.24 -5.45
CA LEU A 286 -18.91 21.57 -4.28
C LEU A 286 -17.45 21.93 -4.66
N VAL A 287 -17.08 21.79 -5.94
CA VAL A 287 -15.76 22.20 -6.44
C VAL A 287 -15.57 23.70 -6.26
N GLY A 288 -14.42 24.11 -5.72
CA GLY A 288 -14.03 25.51 -5.59
C GLY A 288 -14.73 26.29 -4.47
N GLN A 289 -15.54 25.63 -3.64
CA GLN A 289 -16.06 26.23 -2.41
C GLN A 289 -14.92 26.63 -1.46
N PRO A 290 -15.04 27.69 -0.65
CA PRO A 290 -13.98 28.09 0.27
C PRO A 290 -13.71 26.99 1.30
N GLN A 291 -12.43 26.76 1.61
CA GLN A 291 -12.01 25.89 2.70
C GLN A 291 -12.20 26.62 4.03
N GLN A 292 -12.77 25.97 5.03
CA GLN A 292 -12.85 26.51 6.39
C GLN A 292 -11.52 26.27 7.11
N GLU A 293 -11.10 27.16 8.02
CA GLU A 293 -9.81 27.00 8.74
C GLU A 293 -9.74 25.69 9.54
N GLU A 294 -10.89 25.18 9.99
CA GLU A 294 -11.01 23.92 10.74
C GLU A 294 -10.87 22.66 9.85
N ASP A 295 -10.85 22.80 8.51
CA ASP A 295 -10.78 21.70 7.53
C ASP A 295 -9.38 21.10 7.36
N PHE A 296 -8.48 21.38 8.29
CA PHE A 296 -7.08 20.95 8.22
C PHE A 296 -6.96 19.41 8.11
N MET A 297 -7.85 18.65 8.74
CA MET A 297 -7.85 17.18 8.63
C MET A 297 -8.13 16.65 7.20
N PHE A 298 -8.52 17.52 6.27
CA PHE A 298 -8.85 17.21 4.88
C PHE A 298 -7.85 17.72 3.85
N PHE A 299 -6.87 18.55 4.25
CA PHE A 299 -5.96 19.47 3.51
C PHE A 299 -5.73 19.45 1.99
N VAL A 300 -6.16 18.46 1.22
CA VAL A 300 -6.24 18.61 -0.24
C VAL A 300 -7.57 19.27 -0.57
N ALA A 301 -7.61 20.53 -0.96
CA ALA A 301 -8.84 21.13 -1.47
C ALA A 301 -9.48 20.22 -2.53
N PHE A 302 -10.81 20.07 -2.49
CA PHE A 302 -11.60 19.40 -3.51
C PHE A 302 -11.61 20.27 -4.79
N SER A 303 -10.50 20.15 -5.50
CA SER A 303 -10.20 20.87 -6.73
C SER A 303 -10.96 20.27 -7.92
N GLU A 304 -11.18 21.09 -8.93
CA GLU A 304 -11.75 20.65 -10.21
C GLU A 304 -10.94 19.51 -10.84
N GLU A 305 -9.62 19.60 -10.77
CA GLU A 305 -8.72 18.54 -11.25
C GLU A 305 -9.00 17.19 -10.57
N ARG A 306 -9.15 17.18 -9.24
CA ARG A 306 -9.45 15.96 -8.49
C ARG A 306 -10.79 15.37 -8.90
N TYR A 307 -11.82 16.21 -8.99
CA TYR A 307 -13.14 15.79 -9.47
C TYR A 307 -13.09 15.16 -10.87
N LEU A 308 -12.36 15.77 -11.81
CA LEU A 308 -12.24 15.26 -13.18
C LEU A 308 -11.54 13.89 -13.21
N LEU A 309 -10.50 13.71 -12.40
CA LEU A 309 -9.79 12.42 -12.29
C LEU A 309 -10.69 11.33 -11.69
N ASP A 310 -11.41 11.61 -10.60
CA ASP A 310 -12.33 10.67 -9.96
C ASP A 310 -13.48 10.29 -10.92
N ARG A 311 -14.00 11.27 -11.66
CA ARG A 311 -15.03 11.03 -12.69
C ARG A 311 -14.49 10.18 -13.85
N ALA A 312 -13.28 10.47 -14.33
CA ALA A 312 -12.65 9.68 -15.38
C ALA A 312 -12.43 8.23 -14.94
N ALA A 313 -12.01 8.02 -13.69
CA ALA A 313 -11.90 6.69 -13.09
C ALA A 313 -13.25 5.95 -13.07
N ALA A 314 -14.33 6.61 -12.64
CA ALA A 314 -15.67 6.04 -12.61
C ALA A 314 -16.16 5.57 -14.00
N HIS A 315 -15.86 6.33 -15.07
CA HIS A 315 -16.24 5.95 -16.44
C HIS A 315 -15.56 4.66 -16.94
N ILE A 316 -14.44 4.23 -16.35
CA ILE A 316 -13.70 3.02 -16.77
C ILE A 316 -13.62 1.94 -15.68
N ALA A 317 -14.27 2.17 -14.53
CA ALA A 317 -14.17 1.37 -13.32
C ALA A 317 -15.00 0.07 -13.33
N SER A 318 -16.14 0.03 -14.03
CA SER A 318 -17.07 -1.09 -13.94
C SER A 318 -16.41 -2.43 -14.33
N PRO A 319 -16.70 -3.54 -13.62
CA PRO A 319 -16.22 -4.87 -14.02
C PRO A 319 -16.85 -5.34 -15.34
N VAL A 320 -17.97 -4.75 -15.76
CA VAL A 320 -18.65 -5.08 -17.01
C VAL A 320 -18.10 -4.19 -18.13
N ALA A 321 -17.33 -4.78 -19.05
CA ALA A 321 -16.65 -4.04 -20.11
C ALA A 321 -17.60 -3.17 -20.96
N SER A 322 -18.84 -3.63 -21.22
CA SER A 322 -19.84 -2.88 -22.00
C SER A 322 -20.41 -1.65 -21.29
N LEU A 323 -20.17 -1.49 -19.98
CA LEU A 323 -20.55 -0.29 -19.23
C LEU A 323 -19.44 0.76 -19.19
N ARG A 324 -18.21 0.39 -19.56
CA ARG A 324 -17.07 1.32 -19.57
C ARG A 324 -17.18 2.27 -20.75
N SER A 325 -16.78 3.52 -20.54
CA SER A 325 -16.78 4.59 -21.54
C SER A 325 -15.40 5.24 -21.65
N PRO A 326 -14.40 4.55 -22.24
CA PRO A 326 -13.02 5.06 -22.29
C PRO A 326 -12.90 6.39 -23.04
N GLN A 327 -13.76 6.68 -24.01
CA GLN A 327 -13.77 7.97 -24.72
C GLN A 327 -14.16 9.13 -23.81
N GLN A 328 -15.21 8.96 -22.99
CA GLN A 328 -15.62 9.97 -22.00
C GLN A 328 -14.53 10.20 -20.95
N ALA A 329 -13.86 9.13 -20.50
CA ALA A 329 -12.73 9.26 -19.59
C ALA A 329 -11.57 10.03 -20.23
N GLN A 330 -11.26 9.78 -21.52
CA GLN A 330 -10.22 10.51 -22.25
C GLN A 330 -10.53 12.02 -22.32
N GLU A 331 -11.76 12.39 -22.67
CA GLU A 331 -12.17 13.80 -22.73
C GLU A 331 -11.98 14.53 -21.39
N LEU A 332 -12.17 13.82 -20.27
CA LEU A 332 -11.94 14.37 -18.93
C LEU A 332 -10.45 14.52 -18.64
N LEU A 333 -9.61 13.56 -19.04
CA LEU A 333 -8.15 13.67 -18.90
C LEU A 333 -7.58 14.81 -19.75
N ASP A 334 -8.11 15.03 -20.96
CA ASP A 334 -7.70 16.14 -21.82
C ASP A 334 -7.99 17.50 -21.15
N ARG A 335 -9.12 17.62 -20.43
CA ARG A 335 -9.42 18.80 -19.60
C ARG A 335 -8.47 18.95 -18.43
N VAL A 336 -8.09 17.85 -17.77
CA VAL A 336 -7.08 17.86 -16.70
C VAL A 336 -5.75 18.42 -17.21
N VAL A 337 -5.31 18.01 -18.40
CA VAL A 337 -4.09 18.55 -19.03
C VAL A 337 -4.20 20.05 -19.26
N GLN A 338 -5.33 20.54 -19.77
CA GLN A 338 -5.57 21.98 -19.98
C GLN A 338 -5.56 22.78 -18.66
N LEU A 339 -6.11 22.21 -17.58
CA LEU A 339 -6.08 22.85 -16.25
C LEU A 339 -4.64 22.97 -15.72
N ARG A 340 -3.84 21.91 -15.85
CA ARG A 340 -2.44 21.90 -15.40
C ARG A 340 -1.57 22.92 -16.14
N GLN A 341 -1.78 23.10 -17.44
CA GLN A 341 -1.05 24.11 -18.23
C GLN A 341 -1.25 25.54 -17.72
N LYS A 342 -2.35 25.81 -17.03
CA LYS A 342 -2.67 27.13 -16.46
C LYS A 342 -2.14 27.31 -15.03
N GLN A 343 -1.63 26.25 -14.38
CA GLN A 343 -1.22 26.25 -12.99
C GLN A 343 0.32 26.21 -12.86
N MET A 344 0.85 27.01 -11.93
CA MET A 344 2.23 26.92 -11.41
C MET A 344 2.13 27.03 -9.87
N PRO A 345 2.95 26.34 -9.05
CA PRO A 345 4.13 25.51 -9.36
C PRO A 345 3.90 23.98 -9.31
N VAL A 346 4.86 23.21 -9.83
CA VAL A 346 4.93 21.75 -9.66
C VAL A 346 5.19 21.42 -8.19
N THR A 347 4.27 20.71 -7.55
CA THR A 347 4.36 20.25 -6.16
C THR A 347 4.37 18.73 -6.12
N LYS A 348 4.74 18.13 -4.98
CA LYS A 348 4.60 16.68 -4.77
C LYS A 348 3.17 16.22 -5.03
N ALA A 349 2.18 16.99 -4.57
CA ALA A 349 0.76 16.72 -4.79
C ALA A 349 0.38 16.75 -6.29
N SER A 350 0.94 17.67 -7.09
CA SER A 350 0.67 17.70 -8.54
C SER A 350 1.29 16.50 -9.27
N LEU A 351 2.48 16.07 -8.86
CA LEU A 351 3.12 14.86 -9.39
C LEU A 351 2.31 13.60 -9.07
N TYR A 352 1.73 13.53 -7.87
CA TYR A 352 0.79 12.46 -7.50
C TYR A 352 -0.43 12.39 -8.43
N LYS A 353 -1.08 13.53 -8.65
CA LYS A 353 -2.22 13.60 -9.57
C LYS A 353 -1.83 13.29 -11.00
N GLN A 354 -0.60 13.62 -11.42
CA GLN A 354 -0.07 13.22 -12.73
C GLN A 354 0.07 11.69 -12.82
N ALA A 355 0.67 11.04 -11.83
CA ALA A 355 0.78 9.59 -11.80
C ALA A 355 -0.60 8.90 -11.84
N PHE A 356 -1.60 9.43 -11.13
CA PHE A 356 -2.97 8.92 -11.21
C PHE A 356 -3.59 9.13 -12.60
N SER A 357 -3.42 10.31 -13.20
CA SER A 357 -3.84 10.60 -14.58
C SER A 357 -3.22 9.62 -15.58
N ASP A 358 -1.94 9.32 -15.44
CA ASP A 358 -1.21 8.40 -16.33
C ASP A 358 -1.69 6.95 -16.14
N LEU A 359 -2.06 6.55 -14.93
CA LEU A 359 -2.69 5.25 -14.67
C LEU A 359 -4.05 5.15 -15.36
N LEU A 360 -4.89 6.18 -15.26
CA LEU A 360 -6.17 6.22 -15.96
C LEU A 360 -5.97 6.15 -17.47
N GLN A 361 -4.96 6.84 -18.00
CA GLN A 361 -4.57 6.77 -19.41
C GLN A 361 -4.14 5.36 -19.82
N ALA A 362 -3.34 4.67 -19.01
CA ALA A 362 -2.96 3.28 -19.25
C ALA A 362 -4.19 2.34 -19.30
N ARG A 363 -5.15 2.53 -18.38
CA ARG A 363 -6.41 1.77 -18.35
C ARG A 363 -7.28 2.08 -19.58
N ILE A 364 -7.35 3.32 -20.03
CA ILE A 364 -8.05 3.71 -21.27
C ILE A 364 -7.45 2.95 -22.47
N TYR A 365 -6.12 2.96 -22.62
CA TYR A 365 -5.44 2.23 -23.69
C TYR A 365 -5.71 0.72 -23.63
N ALA A 366 -5.70 0.12 -22.43
CA ALA A 366 -6.03 -1.28 -22.24
C ALA A 366 -7.48 -1.58 -22.66
N ASN A 367 -8.45 -0.76 -22.23
CA ASN A 367 -9.87 -0.91 -22.63
C ASN A 367 -10.08 -0.77 -24.14
N GLN A 368 -9.21 -0.05 -24.85
CA GLN A 368 -9.23 0.11 -26.30
C GLN A 368 -8.44 -0.99 -27.05
N GLY A 369 -7.76 -1.89 -26.35
CA GLY A 369 -6.96 -2.98 -26.93
C GLY A 369 -5.54 -2.58 -27.34
N TYR A 370 -5.07 -1.39 -26.99
CA TYR A 370 -3.71 -0.90 -27.27
C TYR A 370 -2.70 -1.42 -26.22
N TRP A 371 -2.57 -2.74 -26.10
CA TRP A 371 -1.83 -3.41 -25.03
C TRP A 371 -0.35 -2.99 -24.87
N PRO A 372 0.46 -2.82 -25.94
CA PRO A 372 1.85 -2.38 -25.79
C PRO A 372 1.97 -0.97 -25.20
N ILE A 373 1.06 -0.07 -25.62
CA ILE A 373 1.01 1.31 -25.13
C ILE A 373 0.56 1.30 -23.67
N ALA A 374 -0.51 0.57 -23.35
CA ALA A 374 -0.99 0.43 -21.97
C ALA A 374 0.09 -0.09 -21.02
N ALA A 375 0.86 -1.11 -21.42
CA ALA A 375 1.95 -1.66 -20.63
C ALA A 375 3.06 -0.63 -20.38
N SER A 376 3.49 0.08 -21.44
CA SER A 376 4.54 1.11 -21.33
C SER A 376 4.08 2.32 -20.50
N THR A 377 2.80 2.73 -20.62
CA THR A 377 2.24 3.80 -19.78
C THR A 377 2.19 3.36 -18.31
N ALA A 378 1.76 2.12 -18.02
CA ALA A 378 1.76 1.58 -16.66
C ALA A 378 3.18 1.46 -16.05
N GLU A 379 4.18 1.12 -16.86
CA GLU A 379 5.60 1.09 -16.47
C GLU A 379 6.07 2.49 -16.03
N ASN A 380 5.70 3.53 -16.78
CA ASN A 380 6.01 4.92 -16.45
C ASN A 380 5.32 5.38 -15.16
N VAL A 381 4.09 4.91 -14.89
CA VAL A 381 3.40 5.17 -13.62
C VAL A 381 4.20 4.65 -12.44
N LEU A 382 4.70 3.41 -12.49
CA LEU A 382 5.52 2.83 -11.41
C LEU A 382 6.82 3.58 -11.21
N THR A 383 7.45 4.03 -12.30
CA THR A 383 8.65 4.88 -12.23
C THR A 383 8.36 6.19 -11.49
N SER A 384 7.22 6.82 -11.77
CA SER A 384 6.78 8.05 -11.09
C SER A 384 6.46 7.81 -9.62
N LEU A 385 5.72 6.73 -9.30
CA LEU A 385 5.39 6.36 -7.93
C LEU A 385 6.65 6.03 -7.09
N SER A 386 7.62 5.34 -7.68
CA SER A 386 8.91 5.05 -7.05
C SER A 386 9.67 6.33 -6.68
N LYS A 387 9.74 7.31 -7.61
CA LYS A 387 10.36 8.63 -7.34
C LYS A 387 9.65 9.40 -6.23
N LEU A 388 8.32 9.25 -6.16
CA LEU A 388 7.49 9.87 -5.11
C LEU A 388 7.57 9.13 -3.77
N HIS A 389 8.24 7.98 -3.72
CA HIS A 389 8.25 7.05 -2.58
C HIS A 389 6.83 6.69 -2.16
N SER A 390 5.97 6.44 -3.15
CA SER A 390 4.58 6.13 -2.93
C SER A 390 4.20 4.75 -3.38
N SER A 391 3.29 4.17 -2.61
CA SER A 391 2.63 2.92 -2.91
C SER A 391 1.18 3.08 -3.35
N VAL A 392 0.66 4.31 -3.34
CA VAL A 392 -0.70 4.61 -3.77
C VAL A 392 -0.85 4.18 -5.23
N HIS A 393 -1.93 3.47 -5.52
CA HIS A 393 -2.24 2.85 -6.82
C HIS A 393 -1.36 1.69 -7.31
N VAL A 394 -0.35 1.23 -6.55
CA VAL A 394 0.48 0.08 -6.97
C VAL A 394 -0.37 -1.18 -7.19
N CYS A 395 -1.34 -1.45 -6.32
CA CYS A 395 -2.27 -2.56 -6.48
C CYS A 395 -3.12 -2.45 -7.76
N GLU A 396 -3.49 -1.24 -8.17
CA GLU A 396 -4.23 -1.02 -9.41
C GLU A 396 -3.37 -1.28 -10.65
N VAL A 397 -2.11 -0.85 -10.62
CA VAL A 397 -1.13 -1.15 -11.68
C VAL A 397 -0.88 -2.65 -11.77
N LEU A 398 -0.74 -3.34 -10.64
CA LEU A 398 -0.59 -4.79 -10.59
C LEU A 398 -1.80 -5.51 -11.20
N SER A 399 -3.01 -5.05 -10.88
CA SER A 399 -4.24 -5.57 -11.48
C SER A 399 -4.28 -5.35 -13.00
N LEU A 400 -3.91 -4.15 -13.45
CA LEU A 400 -3.78 -3.82 -14.88
C LEU A 400 -2.73 -4.70 -15.58
N ALA A 401 -1.56 -4.90 -14.98
CA ALA A 401 -0.49 -5.72 -15.54
C ALA A 401 -0.93 -7.19 -15.73
N ARG A 402 -1.67 -7.74 -14.76
CA ARG A 402 -2.25 -9.09 -14.87
C ARG A 402 -3.26 -9.18 -16.03
N GLU A 403 -4.12 -8.18 -16.19
CA GLU A 403 -5.07 -8.10 -17.31
C GLU A 403 -4.34 -8.03 -18.66
N ILE A 404 -3.33 -7.16 -18.78
CA ILE A 404 -2.52 -7.02 -20.00
C ILE A 404 -1.83 -8.35 -20.33
N LYS A 405 -1.17 -8.99 -19.35
CA LYS A 405 -0.44 -10.25 -19.55
C LYS A 405 -1.31 -11.38 -20.08
N GLN A 406 -2.59 -11.41 -19.69
CA GLN A 406 -3.54 -12.41 -20.20
C GLN A 406 -3.90 -12.20 -21.67
N ARG A 407 -3.79 -10.97 -22.19
CA ARG A 407 -4.19 -10.59 -23.55
C ARG A 407 -3.01 -10.36 -24.49
N TYR A 408 -1.84 -10.05 -23.95
CA TYR A 408 -0.66 -9.64 -24.69
C TYR A 408 0.61 -10.16 -23.99
N ASN A 409 1.53 -10.72 -24.77
CA ASN A 409 2.81 -11.26 -24.29
C ASN A 409 3.95 -10.67 -25.12
N GLY A 410 4.29 -9.41 -24.88
CA GLY A 410 5.36 -8.69 -25.55
C GLY A 410 6.40 -8.12 -24.57
N PRO A 411 7.51 -7.55 -25.09
CA PRO A 411 8.62 -7.06 -24.26
C PRO A 411 8.20 -5.97 -23.26
N GLU A 412 7.18 -5.16 -23.59
CA GLU A 412 6.64 -4.14 -22.68
C GLU A 412 6.04 -4.76 -21.41
N VAL A 413 5.47 -5.97 -21.50
CA VAL A 413 4.92 -6.68 -20.33
C VAL A 413 6.06 -7.12 -19.41
N SER A 414 7.15 -7.64 -19.95
CA SER A 414 8.32 -8.03 -19.16
C SER A 414 8.95 -6.83 -18.44
N ARG A 415 9.02 -5.66 -19.09
CA ARG A 415 9.49 -4.43 -18.43
C ARG A 415 8.54 -3.96 -17.33
N LEU A 416 7.23 -4.02 -17.56
CA LEU A 416 6.22 -3.70 -16.55
C LEU A 416 6.33 -4.64 -15.33
N GLU A 417 6.48 -5.95 -15.55
CA GLU A 417 6.68 -6.93 -14.47
C GLU A 417 7.97 -6.67 -13.68
N TRP A 418 9.05 -6.29 -14.37
CA TRP A 418 10.30 -5.90 -13.72
C TRP A 418 10.12 -4.65 -12.87
N ALA A 419 9.47 -3.60 -13.39
CA ALA A 419 9.19 -2.37 -12.65
C ALA A 419 8.29 -2.63 -11.43
N LEU A 420 7.31 -3.54 -11.54
CA LEU A 420 6.50 -3.97 -10.40
C LEU A 420 7.35 -4.63 -9.32
N LEU A 421 8.25 -5.54 -9.69
CA LEU A 421 9.15 -6.20 -8.76
C LEU A 421 10.03 -5.19 -8.00
N GLN A 422 10.49 -4.13 -8.68
CA GLN A 422 11.25 -3.04 -8.06
C GLN A 422 10.46 -2.27 -7.02
N VAL A 423 9.18 -1.99 -7.29
CA VAL A 423 8.32 -1.25 -6.36
C VAL A 423 7.83 -2.12 -5.20
N GLU A 424 7.50 -3.39 -5.43
CA GLU A 424 7.05 -4.31 -4.38
C GLU A 424 8.19 -4.75 -3.45
N ARG A 425 9.43 -4.78 -3.97
CA ARG A 425 10.59 -5.30 -3.26
C ARG A 425 11.81 -4.39 -3.44
N PRO A 426 11.76 -3.12 -3.02
CA PRO A 426 12.84 -2.16 -3.26
C PRO A 426 14.17 -2.61 -2.64
N TYR A 427 14.13 -3.34 -1.53
CA TYR A 427 15.30 -3.89 -0.85
C TYR A 427 16.08 -4.96 -1.67
N LEU A 428 15.50 -5.46 -2.78
CA LEU A 428 16.21 -6.33 -3.73
C LEU A 428 17.16 -5.59 -4.66
N PHE A 429 17.01 -4.27 -4.79
CA PHE A 429 17.66 -3.45 -5.81
C PHE A 429 18.59 -2.38 -5.23
N ASN A 430 18.69 -2.30 -3.90
CA ASN A 430 19.49 -1.32 -3.14
C ASN A 430 20.72 -1.92 -2.45
#